data_AF-A0A3N5FP78-F1
#
_entry.id   AF-A0A3N5FP78-F1
#
_cell.length_a   1.000
_cell.length_b   1.000
_cell.length_c   1.000
_cell.angle_alpha   90.00
_cell.angle_beta   90.00
_cell.angle_gamma   90.00
#
_symmetry.space_group_name_H-M   'P 1'
#
loop_
_entity.id
_entity.type
_entity.pdbx_description
1 polymer ?
#
loop_
_entity_poly.entity_id
_entity_poly.type
_entity_poly.pdbx_seq_one_letter_code
_entity_poly.pdbx_strand_id
1 'polypeptide(L)'
;MKKKKWTLYSVAVAAVTVVVVTAYSQENVKSVQDSAFKTKMRPNAVFLHDEHNEKAEIDDCGTCHHVYKDGVKVEDETSEDMECSECHKINGDPVPLVTKYHLRCKGCHEEKKAGPVMCGECHVR
;
A
#
# COMPACT_ATOMS: atom_id res chain seq x y z
N MET A 1 -12.15 28.88 40.57
CA MET A 1 -11.31 27.65 40.50
C MET A 1 -12.01 26.47 39.81
N LYS A 2 -13.27 26.13 40.12
CA LYS A 2 -13.99 24.99 39.51
C LYS A 2 -14.15 25.09 37.98
N LYS A 3 -14.50 26.26 37.44
CA LYS A 3 -14.64 26.49 35.98
C LYS A 3 -13.31 26.25 35.22
N LYS A 4 -12.19 26.76 35.75
CA LYS A 4 -10.84 26.58 35.16
C LYS A 4 -10.40 25.11 35.17
N LYS A 5 -10.77 24.35 36.21
CA LYS A 5 -10.53 22.89 36.27
C LYS A 5 -11.37 22.14 35.25
N TRP A 6 -12.65 22.50 35.07
CA TRP A 6 -13.50 21.90 34.03
C TRP A 6 -13.01 22.17 32.62
N THR A 7 -12.57 23.39 32.32
CA THR A 7 -11.95 23.71 31.02
C THR A 7 -10.69 22.86 30.79
N LEU A 8 -9.85 22.68 31.81
CA LEU A 8 -8.65 21.83 31.72
C LEU A 8 -9.00 20.34 31.48
N TYR A 9 -9.99 19.80 32.18
CA TYR A 9 -10.46 18.42 31.94
C TYR A 9 -11.04 18.25 30.54
N SER A 10 -11.80 19.24 30.05
CA SER A 10 -12.40 19.22 28.71
C SER A 10 -11.31 19.17 27.63
N VAL A 11 -10.27 19.99 27.77
CA VAL A 11 -9.13 20.04 26.84
C VAL A 11 -8.33 18.74 26.89
N ALA A 12 -8.10 18.18 28.08
CA ALA A 12 -7.39 16.91 28.23
C ALA A 12 -8.16 15.75 27.60
N VAL A 13 -9.48 15.66 27.80
CA VAL A 13 -10.32 14.64 27.17
C VAL A 13 -10.31 14.80 25.65
N ALA A 14 -10.44 16.03 25.14
CA ALA A 14 -10.36 16.29 23.70
C ALA A 14 -9.02 15.86 23.09
N ALA A 15 -7.90 16.19 23.75
CA ALA A 15 -6.57 15.78 23.30
C ALA A 15 -6.40 14.25 23.29
N VAL A 16 -6.86 13.56 24.33
CA VAL A 16 -6.85 12.10 24.38
C VAL A 16 -7.71 11.50 23.27
N THR A 17 -8.90 12.04 23.02
CA THR A 17 -9.75 11.55 21.93
C THR A 17 -9.12 11.74 20.56
N VAL A 18 -8.42 12.85 20.31
CA VAL A 18 -7.72 13.09 19.04
C VAL A 18 -6.61 12.05 18.84
N VAL A 19 -5.77 11.82 19.87
CA VAL A 19 -4.70 10.81 19.81
C VAL A 19 -5.23 9.41 19.53
N VAL A 20 -6.32 9.04 20.21
CA VAL A 20 -6.97 7.73 20.01
C VAL A 20 -7.52 7.59 18.59
N VAL A 21 -8.21 8.61 18.06
CA VAL A 21 -8.75 8.60 16.69
C VAL A 21 -7.64 8.49 15.66
N THR A 22 -6.53 9.23 15.82
CA THR A 22 -5.39 9.14 14.89
C THR A 22 -4.71 7.77 14.91
N ALA A 23 -4.67 7.10 16.07
CA ALA A 23 -4.12 5.74 16.17
C ALA A 23 -5.01 4.68 15.49
N TYR A 24 -6.33 4.84 15.53
CA TYR A 24 -7.27 3.95 14.84
C TYR A 24 -7.37 4.22 13.32
N SER A 25 -6.86 5.35 12.83
CA SER A 25 -6.92 5.70 11.40
C SER A 25 -5.82 5.06 10.54
N GLN A 26 -4.89 4.32 11.14
CA GLN A 26 -3.89 3.54 10.40
C GLN A 26 -4.49 2.18 9.98
N GLU A 27 -5.26 2.19 8.90
CA GLU A 27 -5.71 0.96 8.23
C GLU A 27 -4.51 0.33 7.52
N ASN A 28 -3.74 -0.51 8.23
CA ASN A 28 -2.60 -1.21 7.63
C ASN A 28 -3.08 -2.13 6.50
N VAL A 29 -2.61 -1.90 5.27
CA VAL A 29 -2.86 -2.78 4.12
C VAL A 29 -2.34 -4.16 4.45
N LYS A 30 -3.18 -5.20 4.32
CA LYS A 30 -2.82 -6.61 4.62
C LYS A 30 -2.65 -7.49 3.39
N SER A 31 -3.17 -7.04 2.26
CA SER A 31 -3.11 -7.76 1.01
C SER A 31 -3.23 -6.80 -0.15
N VAL A 32 -2.63 -7.13 -1.29
CA VAL A 32 -2.77 -6.36 -2.52
C VAL A 32 -4.23 -6.41 -2.98
N GLN A 33 -4.82 -5.24 -3.17
CA GLN A 33 -6.18 -5.06 -3.66
C GLN A 33 -6.18 -3.90 -4.65
N ASP A 34 -6.83 -4.12 -5.78
CA ASP A 34 -7.06 -3.11 -6.81
C ASP A 34 -8.52 -3.24 -7.25
N SER A 35 -9.24 -2.13 -7.24
CA SER A 35 -10.69 -2.09 -7.46
C SER A 35 -11.11 -2.52 -8.87
N ALA A 36 -10.16 -2.57 -9.82
CA ALA A 36 -10.39 -3.03 -11.18
C ALA A 36 -10.56 -4.56 -11.26
N PHE A 37 -10.02 -5.35 -10.31
CA PHE A 37 -10.21 -6.80 -10.29
C PHE A 37 -11.61 -7.18 -9.79
N LYS A 38 -12.58 -7.28 -10.70
CA LYS A 38 -13.96 -7.70 -10.39
C LYS A 38 -14.11 -9.18 -10.03
N THR A 39 -13.20 -10.03 -10.49
CA THR A 39 -13.19 -11.47 -10.18
C THR A 39 -11.77 -11.91 -9.92
N LYS A 40 -11.60 -12.74 -8.89
CA LYS A 40 -10.29 -13.18 -8.41
C LYS A 40 -9.99 -14.59 -8.92
N MET A 41 -8.88 -14.74 -9.62
CA MET A 41 -8.39 -16.06 -10.08
C MET A 41 -7.64 -16.83 -8.97
N ARG A 42 -7.12 -16.11 -7.97
CA ARG A 42 -6.39 -16.61 -6.79
C ARG A 42 -6.78 -15.77 -5.57
N PRO A 43 -6.51 -16.24 -4.33
CA PRO A 43 -6.57 -15.38 -3.15
C PRO A 43 -5.76 -14.09 -3.35
N ASN A 44 -6.06 -13.03 -2.58
CA ASN A 44 -5.22 -11.83 -2.64
C ASN A 44 -3.78 -12.18 -2.26
N ALA A 45 -2.81 -11.50 -2.89
CA ALA A 45 -1.43 -11.64 -2.46
C ALA A 45 -1.27 -11.02 -1.07
N VAL A 46 -0.69 -11.76 -0.12
CA VAL A 46 -0.41 -11.25 1.23
C VAL A 46 0.62 -10.14 1.12
N PHE A 47 0.32 -8.99 1.71
CA PHE A 47 1.15 -7.81 1.64
C PHE A 47 0.80 -6.87 2.79
N LEU A 48 1.53 -7.05 3.90
CA LEU A 48 1.49 -6.13 5.03
C LEU A 48 2.35 -4.93 4.66
N HIS A 49 1.78 -3.92 4.00
CA HIS A 49 2.54 -2.89 3.25
C HIS A 49 3.70 -2.29 4.06
N ASP A 50 3.42 -1.78 5.26
CA ASP A 50 4.42 -1.10 6.07
C ASP A 50 5.48 -2.08 6.61
N GLU A 51 5.06 -3.23 7.15
CA GLU A 51 5.98 -4.26 7.65
C GLU A 51 6.86 -4.84 6.53
N HIS A 52 6.28 -5.03 5.34
CA HIS A 52 7.00 -5.47 4.16
C HIS A 52 8.09 -4.46 3.80
N ASN A 53 7.74 -3.17 3.69
CA ASN A 53 8.67 -2.13 3.26
C ASN A 53 9.76 -1.90 4.30
N GLU A 54 9.42 -1.87 5.59
CA GLU A 54 10.40 -1.78 6.68
C GLU A 54 11.39 -2.94 6.63
N LYS A 55 10.89 -4.18 6.52
CA LYS A 55 11.73 -5.38 6.49
C LYS A 55 12.59 -5.47 5.23
N ALA A 56 12.09 -4.95 4.11
CA ALA A 56 12.81 -4.93 2.84
C ALA A 56 13.71 -3.69 2.68
N GLU A 57 13.75 -2.80 3.68
CA GLU A 57 14.51 -1.54 3.66
C GLU A 57 14.16 -0.66 2.44
N ILE A 58 12.86 -0.56 2.13
CA ILE A 58 12.33 0.23 1.01
C ILE A 58 11.77 1.55 1.55
N ASP A 59 12.58 2.61 1.46
CA ASP A 59 12.18 3.97 1.83
C ASP A 59 11.67 4.80 0.63
N ASP A 60 12.04 4.43 -0.60
CA ASP A 60 11.58 5.10 -1.81
C ASP A 60 10.21 4.56 -2.26
N CYS A 61 9.16 5.33 -1.99
CA CYS A 61 7.80 5.04 -2.45
C CYS A 61 7.72 4.83 -3.97
N GLY A 62 8.55 5.55 -4.74
CA GLY A 62 8.65 5.48 -6.20
C GLY A 62 9.21 4.17 -6.73
N THR A 63 9.72 3.29 -5.85
CA THR A 63 10.05 1.90 -6.20
C THR A 63 8.83 1.16 -6.77
N CYS A 64 7.66 1.43 -6.20
CA CYS A 64 6.37 0.81 -6.55
C CYS A 64 5.38 1.84 -7.11
N HIS A 65 5.17 2.95 -6.40
CA HIS A 65 4.29 4.05 -6.77
C HIS A 65 4.99 5.03 -7.70
N HIS A 66 5.39 4.54 -8.87
CA HIS A 66 6.15 5.33 -9.83
C HIS A 66 5.27 6.29 -10.64
N VAL A 67 5.88 7.38 -11.10
CA VAL A 67 5.33 8.24 -12.14
C VAL A 67 6.23 8.19 -13.37
N TYR A 68 5.63 8.00 -14.55
CA TYR A 68 6.33 8.06 -15.83
C TYR A 68 5.78 9.20 -16.68
N LYS A 69 6.66 10.02 -17.25
CA LYS A 69 6.34 11.04 -18.25
C LYS A 69 7.16 10.78 -19.50
N ASP A 70 6.49 10.69 -20.65
CA ASP A 70 7.12 10.39 -21.95
C ASP A 70 8.03 9.14 -21.94
N GLY A 71 7.64 8.13 -21.14
CA GLY A 71 8.38 6.87 -20.99
C GLY A 71 9.59 6.93 -20.05
N VAL A 72 9.85 8.06 -19.40
CA VAL A 72 10.93 8.26 -18.43
C VAL A 72 10.35 8.33 -17.03
N LYS A 73 10.96 7.60 -16.07
CA LYS A 73 10.59 7.68 -14.65
C LYS A 73 10.92 9.09 -14.13
N VAL A 74 9.97 9.69 -13.44
CA VAL A 74 10.17 10.96 -12.73
C VAL A 74 10.59 10.61 -11.31
N GLU A 75 11.81 10.95 -10.92
CA GLU A 75 12.38 10.47 -9.63
C GLU A 75 11.85 11.24 -8.41
N ASP A 76 11.34 12.45 -8.60
CA ASP A 76 10.80 13.32 -7.55
C ASP A 76 9.27 13.31 -7.48
N GLU A 77 8.61 12.42 -8.24
CA GLU A 77 7.16 12.26 -8.23
C GLU A 77 6.75 10.80 -8.01
N THR A 78 5.75 10.62 -7.14
CA THR A 78 5.22 9.32 -6.74
C THR A 78 3.69 9.30 -6.82
N SER A 79 3.12 8.10 -6.83
CA SER A 79 1.70 7.85 -7.10
C SER A 79 1.01 7.05 -5.97
N GLU A 80 1.33 7.32 -4.71
CA GLU A 80 0.84 6.58 -3.53
C GLU A 80 -0.68 6.64 -3.37
N ASP A 81 -1.27 7.77 -3.76
CA ASP A 81 -2.71 8.01 -3.66
C ASP A 81 -3.52 7.41 -4.82
N MET A 82 -2.88 6.68 -5.74
CA MET A 82 -3.52 6.11 -6.93
C MET A 82 -3.42 4.59 -6.97
N GLU A 83 -4.48 3.94 -7.46
CA GLU A 83 -4.41 2.50 -7.77
C GLU A 83 -3.56 2.26 -9.02
N CYS A 84 -2.90 1.09 -9.09
CA CYS A 84 -2.11 0.70 -10.25
C CYS A 84 -2.96 0.71 -11.54
N SER A 85 -4.22 0.29 -11.44
CA SER A 85 -5.17 0.23 -12.55
C SER A 85 -5.59 1.59 -13.12
N GLU A 86 -5.36 2.70 -12.42
CA GLU A 86 -5.68 4.04 -12.95
C GLU A 86 -4.85 4.36 -14.19
N CYS A 87 -3.58 3.94 -14.18
CA CYS A 87 -2.65 4.05 -15.31
C CYS A 87 -2.53 2.73 -16.10
N HIS A 88 -2.47 1.59 -15.41
CA HIS A 88 -2.37 0.25 -16.00
C HIS A 88 -3.75 -0.38 -16.22
N LYS A 89 -4.57 0.27 -17.04
CA LYS A 89 -6.00 -0.04 -17.21
C LYS A 89 -6.26 -1.47 -17.68
N ILE A 90 -7.35 -2.04 -17.15
CA ILE A 90 -7.95 -3.28 -17.65
C ILE A 90 -8.85 -2.96 -18.84
N ASN A 91 -8.46 -3.38 -20.04
CA ASN A 91 -9.25 -3.21 -21.26
C ASN A 91 -9.99 -4.51 -21.62
N GLY A 92 -10.82 -5.00 -20.70
CA GLY A 92 -11.55 -6.27 -20.82
C GLY A 92 -10.74 -7.52 -20.47
N ASP A 93 -9.41 -7.42 -20.47
CA ASP A 93 -8.49 -8.47 -20.03
C ASP A 93 -7.70 -8.00 -18.79
N PRO A 94 -7.79 -8.70 -17.64
CA PRO A 94 -7.04 -8.37 -16.44
C PRO A 94 -5.56 -8.77 -16.51
N VAL A 95 -5.17 -9.65 -17.44
CA VAL A 95 -3.81 -10.21 -17.51
C VAL A 95 -2.72 -9.14 -17.60
N PRO A 96 -2.84 -8.06 -18.41
CA PRO A 96 -1.83 -7.01 -18.45
C PRO A 96 -1.57 -6.36 -17.09
N LEU A 97 -2.59 -6.07 -16.28
CA LEU A 97 -2.43 -5.51 -14.94
C LEU A 97 -1.80 -6.52 -13.98
N VAL A 98 -2.24 -7.79 -14.03
CA VAL A 98 -1.62 -8.89 -13.27
C VAL A 98 -0.12 -8.98 -13.59
N THR A 99 0.25 -8.87 -14.87
CA THR A 99 1.65 -8.86 -15.29
C THR A 99 2.42 -7.68 -14.69
N LYS A 100 1.82 -6.49 -14.56
CA LYS A 100 2.48 -5.35 -13.90
C LYS A 100 2.78 -5.63 -12.43
N TYR A 101 1.83 -6.20 -11.69
CA TYR A 101 2.08 -6.65 -10.32
C TYR A 101 3.19 -7.70 -10.24
N HIS A 102 3.15 -8.73 -11.08
CA HIS A 102 4.18 -9.77 -11.05
C HIS A 102 5.57 -9.22 -11.42
N LEU A 103 5.68 -8.41 -12.48
CA LEU A 103 6.95 -7.80 -12.86
C LEU A 103 7.50 -6.90 -11.75
N ARG A 104 6.62 -6.18 -11.04
CA ARG A 104 7.08 -5.32 -9.95
C ARG A 104 7.49 -6.12 -8.71
N CYS A 105 6.58 -6.92 -8.16
CA CYS A 105 6.78 -7.62 -6.89
C CYS A 105 7.74 -8.80 -7.05
N LYS A 106 7.40 -9.77 -7.91
CA LYS A 106 8.23 -10.97 -8.13
C LYS A 106 9.58 -10.58 -8.75
N GLY A 107 9.60 -9.64 -9.69
CA GLY A 107 10.84 -9.17 -10.29
C GLY A 107 11.82 -8.60 -9.26
N CYS A 108 11.34 -7.79 -8.32
CA CYS A 108 12.17 -7.30 -7.21
C CYS A 108 12.67 -8.46 -6.33
N HIS A 109 11.79 -9.40 -5.97
CA HIS A 109 12.18 -10.55 -5.15
C HIS A 109 13.24 -11.44 -5.82
N GLU A 110 13.11 -11.66 -7.14
CA GLU A 110 14.08 -12.43 -7.93
C GLU A 110 15.43 -11.72 -8.03
N GLU A 111 15.42 -10.41 -8.30
CA GLU A 111 16.63 -9.58 -8.40
C GLU A 111 17.39 -9.55 -7.07
N LYS A 112 16.68 -9.28 -5.97
CA LYS A 112 17.25 -9.22 -4.62
C LYS A 112 17.51 -10.59 -4.01
N LYS A 113 17.01 -11.66 -4.65
CA LYS A 113 17.00 -13.04 -4.12
C LYS A 113 16.42 -13.11 -2.70
N ALA A 114 15.38 -12.32 -2.46
CA ALA A 114 14.75 -12.16 -1.16
C ALA A 114 13.23 -12.02 -1.33
N GLY A 115 12.46 -12.78 -0.55
CA GLY A 115 11.00 -12.79 -0.65
C GLY A 115 10.43 -13.94 -1.51
N PRO A 116 9.10 -14.09 -1.51
CA PRO A 116 8.40 -15.18 -2.18
C PRO A 116 8.43 -15.05 -3.70
N VAL A 117 8.64 -16.15 -4.41
CA VAL A 117 8.65 -16.18 -5.90
C VAL A 117 7.70 -17.21 -6.49
N MET A 118 7.15 -18.10 -5.65
CA MET A 118 6.17 -19.08 -6.07
C MET A 118 4.73 -18.58 -5.85
N CYS A 119 3.82 -18.99 -6.73
CA CYS A 119 2.44 -18.52 -6.74
C CYS A 119 1.74 -18.65 -5.37
N GLY A 120 1.92 -19.78 -4.68
CA GLY A 120 1.26 -20.07 -3.41
C GLY A 120 1.91 -19.43 -2.19
N GLU A 121 3.11 -18.87 -2.32
CA GLU A 121 3.77 -18.14 -1.25
C GLU A 121 3.24 -16.70 -1.16
N CYS A 122 2.88 -16.10 -2.30
CA CYS A 122 2.18 -14.81 -2.34
C CYS A 122 0.67 -14.99 -2.14
N HIS A 123 0.04 -15.90 -2.90
CA HIS A 123 -1.41 -16.12 -2.90
C HIS A 123 -1.80 -17.28 -1.97
N VAL A 124 -1.56 -17.09 -0.67
CA VAL A 124 -1.85 -18.06 0.38
C VAL A 124 -3.35 -18.33 0.47
N ARG A 125 -3.74 -19.59 0.69
CA ARG A 125 -5.14 -20.02 0.88
C ARG A 125 -5.56 -20.00 2.34
#